data_AF-A0A959C7L2-F1
#
_entry.id   AF-A0A959C7L2-F1
#
_cell.length_a   1.000
_cell.length_b   1.000
_cell.length_c   1.000
_cell.angle_alpha   90.00
_cell.angle_beta   90.00
_cell.angle_gamma   90.00
#
_symmetry.space_group_name_H-M   'P 1'
#
loop_
_entity.id
_entity.type
_entity.pdbx_description
1 polymer ?
#
loop_
_entity_poly.entity_id
_entity_poly.type
_entity_poly.pdbx_seq_one_letter_code
_entity_poly.pdbx_strand_id
1 'polypeptide(L)'
;MHTAARQQYNATFSPEKYQAFLDTINSAYGEACTFRISETPVFVPRALKEQLVKGVSDICEVITRPDFRARSQAALPAHLRVPGEDDHTAFLQLDFGICRDAQGNFVPQLIEMQGFPSLYFFQHLLA
;
A
#
# COMPACT_ATOMS: atom_id res chain seq x y z
N MET A 1 -6.95 7.44 17.84
CA MET A 1 -5.60 7.86 17.43
C MET A 1 -4.60 7.40 18.49
N HIS A 2 -3.40 6.96 18.12
CA HIS A 2 -2.34 6.62 19.07
C HIS A 2 -1.71 7.90 19.65
N THR A 3 -2.39 8.56 20.58
CA THR A 3 -1.99 9.85 21.15
C THR A 3 -0.61 9.79 21.78
N ALA A 4 -0.30 8.74 22.55
CA ALA A 4 1.01 8.57 23.19
C ALA A 4 2.15 8.45 22.16
N ALA A 5 1.99 7.61 21.13
CA ALA A 5 3.01 7.44 20.08
C ALA A 5 3.24 8.73 19.28
N ARG A 6 2.16 9.46 18.97
CA ARG A 6 2.23 10.79 18.33
C ARG A 6 2.97 11.79 19.20
N GLN A 7 2.65 11.88 20.49
CA GLN A 7 3.32 12.78 21.42
C GLN A 7 4.81 12.44 21.56
N GLN A 8 5.14 11.15 21.69
CA GLN A 8 6.51 10.68 21.80
C GLN A 8 7.34 10.99 20.54
N TYR A 9 6.77 10.76 19.35
CA TYR A 9 7.45 11.12 18.10
C TYR A 9 7.68 12.62 18.02
N ASN A 10 6.65 13.43 18.27
CA ASN A 10 6.75 14.88 18.20
C ASN A 10 7.77 15.45 19.21
N ALA A 11 7.85 14.89 20.43
CA ALA A 11 8.81 15.33 21.44
C ALA A 11 10.28 15.02 21.08
N THR A 12 10.52 14.08 20.17
CA THR A 12 11.86 13.65 19.77
C THR A 12 12.21 14.00 18.32
N PHE A 13 11.25 14.53 17.56
CA PHE A 13 11.45 14.99 16.20
C PHE A 13 12.43 16.17 16.16
N SER A 14 13.32 16.17 15.17
CA SER A 14 14.13 17.34 14.85
C SER A 14 14.40 17.38 13.34
N PRO A 15 14.62 18.58 12.76
CA PRO A 15 14.98 18.72 11.35
C PRO A 15 16.21 17.90 10.96
N GLU A 16 17.19 17.76 11.87
CA GLU A 16 18.42 17.01 11.63
C GLU A 16 18.14 15.50 11.50
N LYS A 17 17.23 14.95 12.32
CA LYS A 17 16.81 13.55 12.19
C LYS A 17 16.08 13.30 10.89
N TYR A 18 15.22 14.23 10.49
CA TYR A 18 14.52 14.14 9.21
C TYR A 18 15.49 14.23 8.03
N GLN A 19 16.46 15.16 8.07
CA GLN A 19 17.47 15.26 7.01
C GLN A 19 18.32 13.99 6.92
N ALA A 20 18.78 13.44 8.05
CA ALA A 20 19.52 12.17 8.07
C ALA A 20 18.68 11.01 7.50
N PHE A 21 17.37 11.01 7.74
CA PHE A 21 16.45 10.05 7.15
C PHE A 21 16.35 10.22 5.62
N LEU A 22 16.18 11.45 5.12
CA LEU A 22 16.19 11.73 3.68
C LEU A 22 17.50 11.31 3.01
N ASP A 23 18.63 11.61 3.64
CA ASP A 23 19.97 11.25 3.12
C ASP A 23 20.13 9.73 3.05
N THR A 24 19.62 9.00 4.05
CA THR A 24 19.60 7.53 4.05
C THR A 24 18.81 7.00 2.85
N ILE A 25 17.61 7.52 2.61
CA ILE A 25 16.77 7.05 1.50
C ILE A 25 17.37 7.43 0.13
N ASN A 26 17.95 8.62 0.01
CA ASN A 26 18.54 9.10 -1.25
C ASN A 26 19.87 8.43 -1.60
N SER A 27 20.54 7.78 -0.64
CA SER A 27 21.81 7.09 -0.86
C SER A 27 21.74 5.57 -0.77
N ALA A 28 20.60 5.01 -0.34
CA ALA A 28 20.43 3.56 -0.19
C ALA A 28 20.54 2.78 -1.51
N TYR A 29 20.26 3.44 -2.63
CA TYR A 29 20.29 2.85 -3.96
C TYR A 29 21.06 3.74 -4.94
N GLY A 30 21.29 3.25 -6.17
CA GLY A 30 22.08 3.96 -7.19
C GLY A 30 21.48 5.27 -7.71
N GLU A 31 20.28 5.65 -7.26
CA GLU A 31 19.59 6.89 -7.63
C GLU A 31 18.82 7.44 -6.42
N ALA A 32 18.74 8.77 -6.33
CA ALA A 32 17.99 9.44 -5.28
C ALA A 32 16.47 9.23 -5.41
N CYS A 33 15.76 9.25 -4.28
CA CYS A 33 14.31 9.12 -4.28
C CYS A 33 13.66 10.35 -4.89
N THR A 34 12.80 10.14 -5.88
CA THR A 34 12.04 11.21 -6.54
C THR A 34 10.68 11.46 -5.89
N PHE A 35 10.28 10.61 -4.93
CA PHE A 35 9.05 10.76 -4.17
C PHE A 35 9.25 11.66 -2.97
N ARG A 36 8.20 12.40 -2.60
CA ARG A 36 8.18 13.14 -1.34
C ARG A 36 7.99 12.18 -0.18
N ILE A 37 8.84 12.32 0.82
CA ILE A 37 8.81 11.50 2.03
C ILE A 37 8.21 12.36 3.14
N SER A 38 7.32 11.79 3.95
CA SER A 38 6.72 12.52 5.07
C SER A 38 7.69 12.65 6.24
N GLU A 39 7.65 13.79 6.93
CA GLU A 39 8.45 14.10 8.13
C GLU A 39 8.06 13.22 9.34
N THR A 40 6.92 12.54 9.25
CA THR A 40 6.38 11.71 10.30
C THR A 40 5.77 10.43 9.74
N PRO A 41 5.85 9.31 10.48
CA PRO A 41 5.06 8.13 10.17
C PRO A 41 3.56 8.38 10.37
N VAL A 42 2.75 7.56 9.71
CA VAL A 42 1.32 7.41 9.96
C VAL A 42 1.11 6.37 11.07
N PHE A 43 0.39 6.74 12.12
CA PHE A 43 0.06 5.83 13.21
C PHE A 43 -1.30 5.16 12.95
N VAL A 44 -1.27 3.91 12.52
CA VAL A 44 -2.47 3.12 12.18
C VAL A 44 -3.01 2.40 13.41
N PRO A 45 -4.26 2.63 13.84
CA PRO A 45 -4.87 1.87 14.92
C PRO A 45 -4.93 0.38 14.59
N ARG A 46 -4.73 -0.49 15.59
CA ARG A 46 -4.76 -1.96 15.41
C ARG A 46 -6.02 -2.44 14.69
N ALA A 47 -7.20 -1.97 15.09
CA ALA A 47 -8.47 -2.36 14.46
C ALA A 47 -8.52 -1.99 12.97
N LEU A 48 -7.97 -0.84 12.57
CA LEU A 48 -7.91 -0.45 11.16
C LEU A 48 -6.93 -1.32 10.37
N LYS A 49 -5.78 -1.65 10.96
CA LYS A 49 -4.81 -2.60 10.38
C LYS A 49 -5.46 -3.97 10.14
N GLU A 50 -6.19 -4.49 11.12
CA GLU A 50 -6.88 -5.77 11.02
C GLU A 50 -7.92 -5.75 9.89
N GLN A 51 -8.69 -4.66 9.74
CA GLN A 51 -9.63 -4.49 8.63
C GLN A 51 -8.94 -4.44 7.26
N LEU A 52 -7.81 -3.72 7.15
CA LEU A 52 -7.02 -3.67 5.92
C LEU A 52 -6.48 -5.05 5.53
N VAL A 53 -5.86 -5.77 6.47
CA VAL A 53 -5.33 -7.12 6.22
C VAL A 53 -6.45 -8.09 5.85
N LYS A 54 -7.60 -8.01 6.53
CA LYS A 54 -8.77 -8.80 6.18
C LYS A 54 -9.26 -8.49 4.76
N GLY A 55 -9.40 -7.22 4.40
CA GLY A 55 -9.81 -6.82 3.05
C GLY A 55 -8.88 -7.35 1.96
N VAL A 56 -7.56 -7.31 2.20
CA VAL A 56 -6.57 -7.93 1.32
C VAL A 56 -6.78 -9.44 1.22
N SER A 57 -6.92 -10.14 2.35
CA SER A 57 -7.16 -11.60 2.38
C SER A 57 -8.43 -11.98 1.62
N ASP A 58 -9.54 -11.29 1.86
CA ASP A 58 -10.84 -11.55 1.23
C ASP A 58 -10.76 -11.37 -0.29
N ILE A 59 -10.02 -10.36 -0.78
CA ILE A 59 -9.79 -10.16 -2.22
C ILE A 59 -8.93 -11.28 -2.78
N CYS A 60 -7.81 -11.60 -2.11
CA CYS A 60 -6.90 -12.67 -2.51
C CYS A 60 -7.64 -14.00 -2.66
N GLU A 61 -8.48 -14.37 -1.68
CA GLU A 61 -9.30 -15.59 -1.72
C GLU A 61 -10.18 -15.69 -2.98
N VAL A 62 -10.65 -14.57 -3.52
CA VAL A 62 -11.46 -14.55 -4.75
C VAL A 62 -10.58 -14.65 -6.00
N ILE A 63 -9.52 -13.84 -6.08
CA ILE A 63 -8.71 -13.72 -7.30
C ILE A 63 -7.78 -14.92 -7.53
N THR A 64 -7.48 -15.69 -6.48
CA THR A 64 -6.67 -16.92 -6.59
C THR A 64 -7.50 -18.18 -6.80
N ARG A 65 -8.82 -18.07 -7.00
CA ARG A 65 -9.65 -19.26 -7.27
C ARG A 65 -9.30 -19.87 -8.63
N PRO A 66 -9.34 -21.20 -8.78
CA PRO A 66 -9.06 -21.87 -10.06
C PRO A 66 -9.96 -21.40 -11.21
N ASP A 67 -11.19 -20.99 -10.92
CA ASP A 67 -12.17 -20.52 -11.91
C ASP A 67 -12.12 -19.01 -12.17
N PHE A 68 -11.29 -18.25 -11.45
CA PHE A 68 -11.29 -16.78 -11.53
C PHE A 68 -10.94 -16.28 -12.93
N ARG A 69 -9.90 -16.82 -13.56
CA ARG A 69 -9.47 -16.43 -14.93
C ARG A 69 -10.60 -16.58 -15.93
N ALA A 70 -11.32 -17.69 -15.91
CA ALA A 70 -12.46 -17.93 -16.80
C ALA A 70 -13.59 -16.92 -16.55
N ARG A 71 -13.88 -16.62 -15.28
CA ARG A 71 -14.93 -15.67 -14.87
C ARG A 71 -14.59 -14.23 -15.20
N SER A 72 -13.32 -13.84 -15.18
CA SER A 72 -12.87 -12.47 -15.45
C SER A 72 -12.69 -12.17 -16.95
N GLN A 73 -12.64 -13.18 -17.84
CA GLN A 73 -12.40 -12.96 -19.27
C GLN A 73 -13.39 -11.99 -19.93
N ALA A 74 -14.64 -11.96 -19.46
CA ALA A 74 -15.66 -11.07 -19.99
C ALA A 74 -15.39 -9.58 -19.68
N ALA A 75 -14.56 -9.29 -18.67
CA ALA A 75 -14.15 -7.93 -18.33
C ALA A 75 -13.06 -7.37 -19.26
N LEU A 76 -12.37 -8.22 -20.04
CA LEU A 76 -11.31 -7.81 -20.97
C LEU A 76 -11.86 -7.67 -22.40
N PRO A 77 -11.98 -6.44 -22.95
CA PRO A 77 -12.41 -6.22 -24.32
C PRO A 77 -11.52 -6.98 -25.32
N ALA A 78 -12.15 -7.58 -26.34
CA ALA A 78 -11.44 -8.44 -27.29
C ALA A 78 -10.24 -7.75 -27.98
N HIS A 79 -10.34 -6.45 -28.24
CA HIS A 79 -9.29 -5.65 -28.89
C HIS A 79 -8.13 -5.27 -27.96
N LEU A 80 -8.24 -5.50 -26.64
CA LEU A 80 -7.18 -5.26 -25.65
C LEU A 80 -6.46 -6.55 -25.24
N ARG A 81 -6.78 -7.69 -25.86
CA ARG A 81 -6.11 -8.96 -25.58
C ARG A 81 -4.71 -8.95 -26.18
N VAL A 82 -3.71 -9.16 -25.31
CA VAL A 82 -2.31 -9.31 -25.70
C VAL A 82 -1.91 -10.79 -25.67
N PRO A 83 -1.18 -11.30 -26.66
CA PRO A 83 -0.69 -12.69 -26.65
C PRO A 83 0.42 -12.87 -25.60
N GLY A 84 0.56 -14.09 -25.08
CA GLY A 84 1.64 -14.43 -24.14
C GLY A 84 1.42 -13.97 -22.70
N GLU A 85 0.16 -13.88 -22.25
CA GLU A 85 -0.18 -13.61 -20.85
C GLU A 85 0.31 -14.75 -19.94
N ASP A 86 1.04 -14.39 -18.88
CA ASP A 86 1.47 -15.32 -17.83
C ASP A 86 0.26 -15.91 -17.06
N ASP A 87 0.42 -17.10 -16.50
CA ASP A 87 -0.64 -17.74 -15.72
C ASP A 87 -0.92 -17.06 -14.36
N HIS A 88 0.02 -16.22 -13.89
CA HIS A 88 -0.07 -15.54 -12.60
C HIS A 88 0.42 -14.09 -12.67
N THR A 89 -0.19 -13.24 -11.85
CA THR A 89 0.20 -11.84 -11.70
C THR A 89 1.59 -11.72 -11.06
N ALA A 90 2.51 -10.97 -11.69
CA ALA A 90 3.86 -10.74 -11.17
C ALA A 90 3.87 -9.81 -9.93
N PHE A 91 3.03 -8.77 -9.92
CA PHE A 91 2.91 -7.80 -8.83
C PHE A 91 1.44 -7.44 -8.60
N LEU A 92 1.02 -7.36 -7.34
CA LEU A 92 -0.32 -6.94 -6.97
C LEU A 92 -0.24 -5.96 -5.81
N GLN A 93 -0.82 -4.77 -6.00
CA GLN A 93 -1.02 -3.77 -4.97
C GLN A 93 -2.51 -3.46 -4.82
N LEU A 94 -2.96 -3.29 -3.58
CA LEU A 94 -4.34 -2.98 -3.24
C LEU A 94 -4.35 -1.68 -2.44
N ASP A 95 -4.90 -0.62 -3.03
CA ASP A 95 -4.93 0.69 -2.44
C ASP A 95 -6.27 0.93 -1.75
N PHE A 96 -6.21 1.35 -0.49
CA PHE A 96 -7.40 1.62 0.32
C PHE A 96 -7.46 3.09 0.76
N GLY A 97 -8.62 3.70 0.53
CA GLY A 97 -8.99 4.96 1.14
C GLY A 97 -9.50 4.71 2.56
N ILE A 98 -9.08 5.54 3.52
CA ILE A 98 -9.56 5.45 4.90
C ILE A 98 -10.73 6.42 5.07
N CYS A 99 -11.94 5.87 5.15
CA CYS A 99 -13.19 6.61 5.27
C CYS A 99 -13.72 6.60 6.71
N ARG A 100 -14.82 7.33 6.95
CA ARG A 100 -15.59 7.25 8.20
C ARG A 100 -16.97 6.66 7.92
N ASP A 101 -17.40 5.73 8.77
CA ASP A 101 -18.77 5.24 8.77
C ASP A 101 -19.75 6.24 9.43
N ALA A 102 -21.03 5.90 9.48
CA ALA A 102 -22.06 6.72 10.10
C ALA A 102 -21.88 6.92 11.61
N GLN A 103 -21.10 6.05 12.26
CA GLN A 103 -20.75 6.11 13.68
C GLN A 103 -19.42 6.85 13.92
N GLY A 104 -18.74 7.29 12.85
CA GLY A 104 -17.47 8.00 12.89
C GLY A 104 -16.23 7.11 13.00
N ASN A 105 -16.37 5.79 12.93
CA ASN A 105 -15.25 4.86 12.94
C ASN A 105 -14.50 4.87 11.61
N PHE A 106 -13.20 4.62 11.66
CA PHE A 106 -12.42 4.45 10.43
C PHE A 106 -12.73 3.12 9.78
N VAL A 107 -13.03 3.16 8.48
CA VAL A 107 -13.28 1.98 7.65
C VAL A 107 -12.47 2.09 6.34
N PRO A 108 -11.73 1.05 5.94
CA PRO A 108 -11.03 1.05 4.66
C PRO A 108 -12.03 0.80 3.52
N GLN A 109 -11.82 1.46 2.39
CA GLN A 109 -12.56 1.28 1.15
C GLN A 109 -11.56 1.06 0.02
N LEU A 110 -11.73 -0.01 -0.76
CA LEU A 110 -10.85 -0.28 -1.90
C LEU A 110 -10.99 0.85 -2.93
N ILE A 111 -9.86 1.45 -3.29
CA ILE A 111 -9.78 2.48 -4.33
C ILE A 111 -9.34 1.84 -5.64
N GLU A 112 -8.27 1.04 -5.59
CA GLU A 112 -7.65 0.50 -6.79
C GLU A 112 -6.95 -0.84 -6.55
N MET A 113 -6.90 -1.66 -7.60
CA MET A 113 -6.01 -2.81 -7.72
C MET A 113 -5.00 -2.52 -8.82
N GLN A 114 -3.71 -2.52 -8.49
CA GLN A 114 -2.64 -2.12 -9.40
C GLN A 114 -1.62 -3.24 -9.62
N GLY A 115 -1.02 -3.28 -10.81
CA GLY A 115 0.00 -4.24 -11.23
C GLY A 115 1.41 -3.67 -11.38
N PHE A 116 1.68 -2.46 -10.86
CA PHE A 116 2.97 -1.77 -11.03
C PHE A 116 3.76 -1.71 -9.72
N PRO A 117 5.05 -2.10 -9.69
CA PRO A 117 5.85 -2.21 -8.46
C PRO A 117 6.57 -0.91 -8.06
N SER A 118 5.97 0.27 -8.29
CA SER A 118 6.68 1.56 -8.24
C SER A 118 7.33 1.91 -6.90
N LEU A 119 6.79 1.42 -5.77
CA LEU A 119 7.24 1.77 -4.41
C LEU A 119 7.86 0.61 -3.61
N TYR A 120 8.00 -0.57 -4.22
CA TYR A 120 8.35 -1.80 -3.50
C TYR A 120 9.77 -1.74 -2.88
N PHE A 121 10.73 -1.10 -3.56
CA PHE A 121 12.09 -0.94 -3.03
C PHE A 121 12.14 -0.08 -1.76
N PHE A 122 11.26 0.92 -1.65
CA PHE A 122 11.15 1.75 -0.44
C PHE A 122 10.47 0.99 0.70
N GLN A 123 9.47 0.16 0.40
CA GLN A 123 8.83 -0.67 1.43
C GLN A 123 9.85 -1.58 2.13
N HIS A 124 10.72 -2.23 1.37
CA HIS A 124 11.73 -3.09 1.97
C HIS A 124 12.78 -2.31 2.78
N LEU A 125 13.22 -1.16 2.26
CA LEU A 125 14.20 -0.30 2.92
C LEU A 125 13.69 0.27 4.26
N LEU A 126 12.38 0.50 4.37
CA LEU A 126 11.72 1.11 5.52
C LEU A 126 11.07 0.10 6.48
N ALA A 127 11.14 -1.20 6.20
CA ALA A 127 10.45 -2.26 6.93
C ALA A 127 11.04 -2.55 8.32
#